data_AF-A0A6G1VLL2-F1
#
_entry.id   AF-A0A6G1VLL2-F1
#
_cell.length_a   1.000
_cell.length_b   1.000
_cell.length_c   1.000
_cell.angle_alpha   90.00
_cell.angle_beta   90.00
_cell.angle_gamma   90.00
#
_symmetry.space_group_name_H-M   'P 1'
#
loop_
_entity.id
_entity.type
_entity.pdbx_description
1 polymer ?
#
loop_
_entity_poly.entity_id
_entity_poly.type
_entity_poly.pdbx_seq_one_letter_code
_entity_poly.pdbx_strand_id
1 'polypeptide(L)'
;MGGAEENSDIRQDPADDKPRQLQIISDERRNFIQQSLDAWCENQGYKDCNVNMLTFSHTLCISKNELSLFFDQCLHSNFRIWLSEIRFNAAKKMMLEYPDYSNDIISAECGFSCRTHLYRIFKNKAGCSPTEWRKSAKKE
;
A
#
# COMPACT_ATOMS: atom_id res chain seq x y z
N MET A 1 -41.84 -21.43 6.95
CA MET A 1 -40.65 -21.27 6.07
C MET A 1 -40.04 -19.93 6.43
N GLY A 2 -38.94 -19.80 7.16
CA GLY A 2 -37.74 -20.65 7.23
C GLY A 2 -36.60 -19.83 6.62
N GLY A 3 -35.73 -19.25 7.44
CA GLY A 3 -34.52 -18.53 6.99
C GLY A 3 -34.07 -17.44 7.96
N ALA A 4 -33.37 -17.86 9.01
CA ALA A 4 -32.61 -17.01 9.92
C ALA A 4 -31.24 -16.65 9.33
N GLU A 5 -30.71 -15.50 9.76
CA GLU A 5 -29.29 -15.18 10.01
C GLU A 5 -28.25 -15.33 8.88
N GLU A 6 -27.56 -14.23 8.55
CA GLU A 6 -26.13 -14.18 8.84
C GLU A 6 -25.63 -12.75 9.07
N ASN A 7 -25.17 -12.55 10.28
CA ASN A 7 -24.64 -11.34 10.88
C ASN A 7 -23.13 -11.29 10.56
N SER A 8 -22.68 -10.44 9.63
CA SER A 8 -21.24 -10.17 9.49
C SER A 8 -20.86 -8.97 10.34
N ASP A 9 -20.71 -9.30 11.63
CA ASP A 9 -20.08 -8.55 12.70
C ASP A 9 -18.78 -7.88 12.19
N ILE A 10 -18.86 -6.59 11.83
CA ILE A 10 -17.67 -5.77 11.60
C ILE A 10 -17.05 -5.56 12.98
N ARG A 11 -16.16 -6.48 13.34
CA ARG A 11 -15.26 -6.34 14.48
C ARG A 11 -14.43 -5.09 14.25
N GLN A 12 -14.90 -3.98 14.80
CA GLN A 12 -14.08 -2.81 15.06
C GLN A 12 -13.08 -3.26 16.12
N ASP A 13 -11.86 -3.58 15.70
CA ASP A 13 -10.75 -3.77 16.63
C ASP A 13 -10.60 -2.46 17.44
N PRO A 14 -10.78 -2.48 18.77
CA PRO A 14 -10.52 -1.33 19.61
C PRO A 14 -9.01 -1.26 19.83
N ALA A 15 -8.28 -0.83 18.80
CA ALA A 15 -6.84 -0.68 18.88
C ALA A 15 -6.49 0.64 19.58
N ASP A 16 -6.34 0.54 20.90
CA ASP A 16 -5.32 1.22 21.71
C ASP A 16 -5.34 2.77 21.65
N ASP A 17 -6.35 3.37 22.29
CA ASP A 17 -6.35 4.79 22.69
C ASP A 17 -5.43 5.01 23.91
N LYS A 18 -4.14 4.67 23.76
CA LYS A 18 -3.10 5.18 24.65
C LYS A 18 -2.56 6.46 24.04
N PRO A 19 -2.41 7.54 24.83
CA PRO A 19 -1.76 8.75 24.35
C PRO A 19 -0.36 8.37 23.86
N ARG A 20 -0.19 8.39 22.55
CA ARG A 20 1.04 8.05 21.85
C ARG A 20 2.07 9.06 22.34
N GLN A 21 2.95 8.67 23.26
CA GLN A 21 4.09 9.50 23.65
C GLN A 21 4.75 9.93 22.34
N LEU A 22 4.71 11.23 22.08
CA LEU A 22 5.26 11.85 20.87
C LEU A 22 6.79 11.74 20.94
N GLN A 23 7.32 10.53 20.74
CA GLN A 23 8.73 10.34 20.50
C GLN A 23 9.04 11.03 19.17
N ILE A 24 10.03 11.90 19.18
CA ILE A 24 10.55 12.54 17.97
C ILE A 24 11.62 11.60 17.45
N ILE A 25 11.46 11.12 16.21
CA ILE A 25 12.50 10.33 15.55
C ILE A 25 13.66 11.27 15.21
N SER A 26 14.89 10.91 15.60
CA SER A 26 16.09 11.66 15.25
C SER A 26 16.37 11.60 13.74
N ASP A 27 17.07 12.60 13.19
CA ASP A 27 17.34 12.66 11.75
C ASP A 27 18.16 11.46 11.25
N GLU A 28 19.16 11.02 12.02
CA GLU A 28 19.93 9.80 11.73
C GLU A 28 19.02 8.57 11.62
N ARG A 29 18.06 8.45 12.54
CA ARG A 29 17.13 7.33 12.55
C ARG A 29 16.11 7.42 11.42
N ARG A 30 15.62 8.63 11.09
CA ARG A 30 14.77 8.86 9.90
C ARG A 30 15.48 8.42 8.64
N ASN A 31 16.75 8.80 8.47
CA ASN A 31 17.56 8.42 7.33
C ASN A 31 17.74 6.90 7.24
N PHE A 32 18.00 6.22 8.36
CA PHE A 32 18.08 4.77 8.40
C PHE A 32 16.76 4.09 7.99
N ILE A 33 15.62 4.56 8.52
CA ILE A 33 14.30 4.00 8.18
C ILE A 33 14.01 4.23 6.69
N GLN A 34 14.28 5.44 6.18
CA GLN A 34 14.09 5.76 4.76
C GLN A 34 14.93 4.85 3.85
N GLN A 35 16.22 4.67 4.13
CA GLN A 35 17.08 3.76 3.37
C GLN A 35 16.58 2.31 3.42
N SER A 36 16.05 1.87 4.56
CA SER A 36 15.46 0.54 4.70
C SER A 36 14.19 0.37 3.85
N LEU A 37 13.34 1.40 3.78
CA LEU A 37 12.16 1.44 2.92
C LEU A 37 12.55 1.42 1.43
N ASP A 38 13.57 2.17 1.06
CA ASP A 38 14.05 2.27 -0.31
C ASP A 38 14.65 0.94 -0.78
N ALA A 39 15.51 0.32 0.03
CA ALA A 39 16.07 -1.00 -0.25
C ALA A 39 14.98 -2.08 -0.35
N TRP A 40 13.95 -2.01 0.49
CA TRP A 40 12.81 -2.91 0.39
C TRP A 40 11.99 -2.71 -0.89
N CYS A 41 11.81 -1.46 -1.34
CA CYS A 41 11.18 -1.15 -2.62
C CYS A 41 12.03 -1.64 -3.80
N GLU A 42 13.36 -1.47 -3.74
CA GLU A 42 14.30 -1.94 -4.77
C GLU A 42 14.26 -3.47 -4.91
N ASN A 43 14.16 -4.18 -3.79
CA ASN A 43 13.95 -5.62 -3.74
C ASN A 43 12.53 -6.08 -4.11
N GLN A 44 11.70 -5.18 -4.63
CA GLN A 44 10.32 -5.46 -5.06
C GLN A 44 9.42 -6.04 -3.96
N GLY A 45 9.68 -5.75 -2.69
CA GLY A 45 8.89 -6.27 -1.57
C GLY A 45 7.40 -5.90 -1.65
N TYR A 46 7.07 -4.79 -2.32
CA TYR A 46 5.69 -4.37 -2.54
C TYR A 46 4.87 -5.35 -3.39
N LYS A 47 5.51 -6.27 -4.12
CA LYS A 47 4.81 -7.27 -4.93
C LYS A 47 4.11 -8.37 -4.12
N ASP A 48 4.52 -8.59 -2.87
CA ASP A 48 3.85 -9.58 -2.03
C ASP A 48 2.51 -9.03 -1.51
N CYS A 49 1.40 -9.64 -1.95
CA CYS A 49 0.05 -9.24 -1.61
C CYS A 49 -0.32 -9.47 -0.14
N ASN A 50 0.45 -10.29 0.59
CA ASN A 50 0.24 -10.61 2.01
C ASN A 50 0.99 -9.66 2.97
N VAL A 51 1.81 -8.74 2.43
CA VAL A 51 2.54 -7.77 3.25
C VAL A 51 1.56 -6.91 4.04
N ASN A 52 1.78 -6.87 5.36
CA ASN A 52 1.09 -6.03 6.30
C ASN A 52 2.12 -5.41 7.26
N MET A 53 1.68 -4.52 8.16
CA MET A 53 2.59 -3.83 9.08
C MET A 53 3.44 -4.80 9.93
N LEU A 54 2.93 -5.98 10.30
CA LEU A 54 3.68 -6.98 11.06
C LEU A 54 4.80 -7.60 10.22
N THR A 55 4.45 -8.16 9.07
CA THR A 55 5.45 -8.81 8.21
C THR A 55 6.48 -7.79 7.73
N PHE A 56 6.05 -6.58 7.40
CA PHE A 56 6.92 -5.47 7.04
C PHE A 56 7.89 -5.08 8.18
N SER A 57 7.40 -4.98 9.42
CA SER A 57 8.23 -4.69 10.59
C SER A 57 9.32 -5.74 10.82
N HIS A 58 8.99 -7.02 10.61
CA HIS A 58 9.94 -8.12 10.74
C HIS A 58 10.98 -8.10 9.61
N THR A 59 10.56 -7.84 8.37
CA THR A 59 11.47 -7.76 7.22
C THR A 59 12.50 -6.65 7.39
N LEU A 60 12.11 -5.51 7.95
CA LEU A 60 13.02 -4.38 8.15
C LEU A 60 13.77 -4.40 9.49
N CYS A 61 13.43 -5.33 10.40
CA CYS A 61 13.91 -5.31 11.79
C CYS A 61 13.64 -3.97 12.51
N ILE A 62 12.51 -3.32 12.21
CA ILE A 62 12.08 -2.05 12.81
C ILE A 62 10.71 -2.27 13.46
N SER A 63 10.50 -1.76 14.67
CA SER A 63 9.23 -1.98 15.37
C SER A 63 8.04 -1.34 14.63
N LYS A 64 6.85 -1.94 14.74
CA LYS A 64 5.61 -1.37 14.17
C LYS A 64 5.33 0.05 14.64
N ASN A 65 5.60 0.32 15.92
CA ASN A 65 5.37 1.63 16.52
C ASN A 65 6.27 2.68 15.90
N GLU A 66 7.55 2.34 15.73
CA GLU A 66 8.53 3.22 15.10
C GLU A 66 8.22 3.47 13.62
N LEU A 67 7.84 2.43 12.86
CA LEU A 67 7.39 2.60 11.49
C LEU A 67 6.13 3.46 11.40
N SER A 68 5.13 3.23 12.26
CA SER A 68 3.90 4.04 12.27
C SER A 68 4.22 5.51 12.55
N LEU A 69 5.08 5.76 13.55
CA LEU A 69 5.55 7.10 13.90
C LEU A 69 6.30 7.76 12.74
N PHE A 70 7.12 7.00 12.01
CA PHE A 70 7.82 7.49 10.83
C PHE A 70 6.86 7.84 9.70
N PHE A 71 5.88 6.98 9.40
CA PHE A 71 4.86 7.27 8.39
C PHE A 71 4.08 8.54 8.74
N ASP A 72 3.69 8.69 10.00
CA ASP A 72 2.91 9.84 10.47
C ASP A 72 3.74 11.15 10.44
N GLN A 73 5.00 11.11 10.94
CA GLN A 73 5.84 12.31 11.10
C GLN A 73 6.63 12.71 9.85
N CYS A 74 7.09 11.75 9.05
CA CYS A 74 7.95 12.02 7.89
C CYS A 74 7.16 12.01 6.57
N LEU A 75 6.25 11.06 6.42
CA LEU A 75 5.53 10.83 5.16
C LEU A 75 4.10 11.36 5.18
N HIS A 76 3.66 11.89 6.33
CA HIS A 76 2.31 12.40 6.56
C HIS A 76 1.21 11.46 6.05
N SER A 77 1.43 10.17 6.24
CA SER A 77 0.65 9.09 5.67
C SER A 77 0.62 7.90 6.63
N ASN A 78 -0.06 6.82 6.27
CA ASN A 78 0.04 5.55 6.98
C ASN A 78 0.57 4.46 6.04
N PHE A 79 1.03 3.36 6.63
CA PHE A 79 1.59 2.24 5.88
C PHE A 79 0.71 1.76 4.71
N ARG A 80 -0.63 1.69 4.91
CA ARG A 80 -1.54 1.22 3.87
C ARG A 80 -1.60 2.19 2.70
N ILE A 81 -1.65 3.49 2.96
CA ILE A 81 -1.66 4.54 1.93
C ILE A 81 -0.31 4.57 1.21
N TRP A 82 0.80 4.59 1.96
CA TRP A 82 2.15 4.56 1.41
C TRP A 82 2.37 3.34 0.50
N LEU A 83 2.06 2.13 0.97
CA LEU A 83 2.20 0.92 0.17
C LEU A 83 1.32 0.97 -1.09
N SER A 84 0.10 1.47 -0.95
CA SER A 84 -0.82 1.65 -2.07
C SER A 84 -0.23 2.58 -3.13
N GLU A 85 0.42 3.68 -2.74
CA GLU A 85 1.06 4.62 -3.66
C GLU A 85 2.25 3.99 -4.41
N ILE A 86 3.09 3.23 -3.72
CA ILE A 86 4.19 2.49 -4.34
C ILE A 86 3.63 1.53 -5.41
N ARG A 87 2.63 0.72 -5.05
CA ARG A 87 1.99 -0.23 -5.98
C ARG A 87 1.28 0.46 -7.14
N PHE A 88 0.66 1.61 -6.90
CA PHE A 88 0.03 2.41 -7.95
C PHE A 88 1.04 2.94 -8.96
N ASN A 89 2.17 3.47 -8.48
CA ASN A 89 3.23 3.94 -9.35
C ASN A 89 3.86 2.81 -10.15
N ALA A 90 4.09 1.64 -9.52
CA ALA A 90 4.53 0.43 -10.21
C ALA A 90 3.52 -0.01 -11.30
N ALA A 91 2.22 0.03 -11.02
CA ALA A 91 1.18 -0.33 -11.99
C ALA A 91 1.16 0.61 -13.20
N LYS A 92 1.26 1.93 -12.99
CA LYS A 92 1.36 2.90 -14.09
C LYS A 92 2.59 2.64 -14.95
N LYS A 93 3.76 2.43 -14.33
CA LYS A 93 5.01 2.12 -15.04
C LYS A 93 4.86 0.85 -15.88
N MET A 94 4.32 -0.22 -15.30
CA MET A 94 4.11 -1.49 -16.00
C MET A 94 3.10 -1.36 -17.15
N MET A 95 2.06 -0.53 -17.01
CA MET A 95 1.11 -0.26 -18.10
C MET A 95 1.74 0.44 -19.30
N LEU A 96 2.79 1.23 -19.09
CA LEU A 96 3.53 1.92 -20.14
C LEU A 96 4.60 1.01 -20.76
N GLU A 97 5.35 0.28 -19.94
CA GLU A 97 6.42 -0.62 -20.39
C GLU A 97 5.89 -1.88 -21.09
N TYR A 98 4.72 -2.38 -20.65
CA TYR A 98 4.11 -3.60 -21.18
C TYR A 98 2.65 -3.34 -21.59
N PRO A 99 2.40 -2.66 -22.72
CA PRO A 99 1.05 -2.30 -23.16
C PRO A 99 0.11 -3.50 -23.38
N ASP A 100 0.69 -4.68 -23.64
CA ASP A 100 -0.04 -5.93 -23.89
C ASP A 100 -0.47 -6.65 -22.60
N TYR A 101 0.07 -6.27 -21.43
CA TYR A 101 -0.31 -6.90 -20.17
C TYR A 101 -1.74 -6.53 -19.79
N SER A 102 -2.56 -7.53 -19.46
CA SER A 102 -3.91 -7.30 -18.97
C SER A 102 -3.90 -6.58 -17.61
N ASN A 103 -5.02 -5.94 -17.24
CA ASN A 103 -5.13 -5.35 -15.89
C ASN A 103 -4.98 -6.39 -14.78
N ASP A 104 -5.29 -7.66 -15.05
CA ASP A 104 -5.17 -8.76 -14.08
C ASP A 104 -3.70 -9.13 -13.86
N ILE A 105 -2.90 -9.21 -14.93
CA ILE A 105 -1.45 -9.44 -14.84
C ILE A 105 -0.80 -8.30 -14.05
N ILE A 106 -1.11 -7.04 -14.41
CA ILE A 106 -0.54 -5.88 -13.71
C ILE A 106 -0.98 -5.84 -12.24
N SER A 107 -2.23 -6.20 -11.94
CA SER A 107 -2.73 -6.30 -10.57
C SER A 107 -1.88 -7.27 -9.75
N ALA A 108 -1.64 -8.48 -10.28
CA ALA A 108 -0.85 -9.51 -9.60
C ALA A 108 0.63 -9.08 -9.45
N GLU A 109 1.23 -8.58 -10.52
CA GLU A 109 2.64 -8.16 -10.53
C GLU A 109 2.94 -6.96 -9.65
N CYS A 110 1.93 -6.13 -9.34
CA CYS A 110 2.09 -5.00 -8.43
C CYS A 110 1.66 -5.32 -6.99
N GLY A 111 1.35 -6.59 -6.68
CA GLY A 111 0.99 -7.02 -5.33
C GLY A 111 -0.40 -6.61 -4.85
N PHE A 112 -1.32 -6.29 -5.77
CA PHE A 112 -2.72 -6.10 -5.39
C PHE A 112 -3.37 -7.46 -5.15
N SER A 113 -4.05 -7.61 -4.00
CA SER A 113 -4.76 -8.84 -3.65
C SER A 113 -5.89 -9.19 -4.60
N CYS A 114 -6.50 -8.20 -5.26
CA CYS A 114 -7.53 -8.43 -6.27
C CYS A 114 -7.67 -7.23 -7.24
N ARG A 115 -8.30 -7.50 -8.40
CA ARG A 115 -8.60 -6.50 -9.43
C ARG A 115 -9.40 -5.32 -8.89
N THR A 116 -10.36 -5.55 -7.99
CA THR A 116 -11.17 -4.49 -7.38
C THR A 116 -10.31 -3.46 -6.66
N HIS A 117 -9.21 -3.89 -6.02
CA HIS A 117 -8.28 -2.98 -5.38
C HIS A 117 -7.58 -2.08 -6.39
N LEU A 118 -7.08 -2.65 -7.51
CA LEU A 118 -6.49 -1.88 -8.61
C LEU A 118 -7.48 -0.83 -9.16
N TYR A 119 -8.75 -1.19 -9.37
CA TYR A 119 -9.74 -0.24 -9.88
C TYR A 119 -10.04 0.88 -8.89
N ARG A 120 -10.14 0.56 -7.59
CA ARG A 120 -10.38 1.55 -6.54
C ARG A 120 -9.23 2.54 -6.42
N ILE A 121 -7.98 2.07 -6.47
CA ILE A 121 -6.83 2.96 -6.35
C ILE A 121 -6.72 3.92 -7.55
N PHE A 122 -6.98 3.45 -8.76
CA PHE A 122 -7.01 4.30 -9.94
C PHE A 122 -8.13 5.35 -9.85
N LYS A 123 -9.34 4.96 -9.43
CA LYS A 123 -10.42 5.95 -9.22
C LYS A 123 -10.04 7.01 -8.17
N ASN A 124 -9.43 6.59 -7.06
CA ASN A 124 -9.09 7.50 -5.97
C ASN A 124 -7.89 8.40 -6.28
N LYS A 125 -6.89 7.89 -7.01
CA LYS A 125 -5.61 8.59 -7.25
C LYS A 125 -5.52 9.24 -8.64
N ALA A 126 -6.12 8.65 -9.66
CA ALA A 126 -6.12 9.15 -11.03
C ALA A 126 -7.46 9.74 -11.48
N GLY A 127 -8.53 9.56 -10.69
CA GLY A 127 -9.88 10.03 -11.05
C GLY A 127 -10.59 9.19 -12.13
N CYS A 128 -9.95 8.13 -12.63
CA CYS A 128 -10.47 7.28 -13.70
C CYS A 128 -10.13 5.80 -13.46
N SER A 129 -10.68 4.90 -14.25
CA SER A 129 -10.35 3.47 -14.18
C SER A 129 -8.98 3.15 -14.82
N PRO A 130 -8.35 2.00 -14.49
CA PRO A 130 -7.11 1.57 -15.14
C PRO A 130 -7.21 1.52 -16.66
N THR A 131 -8.36 1.08 -17.18
CA THR A 131 -8.61 1.00 -18.63
C THR A 131 -8.69 2.39 -19.28
N GLU A 132 -9.32 3.36 -18.62
CA GLU A 132 -9.39 4.73 -19.11
C GLU A 132 -8.02 5.40 -19.06
N TRP A 133 -7.29 5.23 -17.96
CA TRP A 133 -5.94 5.75 -17.80
C TRP A 133 -5.00 5.26 -18.90
N ARG A 134 -5.06 3.97 -19.26
CA ARG A 134 -4.28 3.42 -20.39
C ARG A 134 -4.66 4.04 -21.73
N LYS A 135 -5.94 4.33 -21.95
CA LYS A 135 -6.41 4.95 -23.20
C LYS A 135 -5.95 6.39 -23.32
N SER A 136 -5.91 7.15 -22.22
CA SER A 136 -5.39 8.51 -22.20
C SER A 136 -3.87 8.53 -22.38
N ALA A 137 -3.14 7.61 -21.75
CA ALA A 137 -1.68 7.53 -21.86
C ALA A 137 -1.16 7.19 -23.27
N LYS A 138 -2.01 6.67 -24.16
CA LYS A 138 -1.68 6.41 -25.58
C LYS A 138 -1.97 7.59 -26.51
N LYS A 139 -2.57 8.67 -25.99
CA LYS A 139 -2.95 9.86 -26.78
C LYS A 139 -1.96 11.02 -26.66
N GLU A 140 -0.93 10.87 -25.84
CA GLU A 140 0.25 11.75 -25.78
C GLU A 140 1.41 11.12 -26.55
#